data_AF-A0A853EQE0-F1
#
_entry.id   AF-A0A853EQE0-F1
#
_cell.length_a   1.000
_cell.length_b   1.000
_cell.length_c   1.000
_cell.angle_alpha   90.00
_cell.angle_beta   90.00
_cell.angle_gamma   90.00
#
_symmetry.space_group_name_H-M   'P 1'
#
loop_
_entity.id
_entity.type
_entity.pdbx_description
1 polymer ?
#
loop_
_entity_poly.entity_id
_entity_poly.type
_entity_poly.pdbx_seq_one_letter_code
_entity_poly.pdbx_strand_id
1 'polypeptide(L)'
;GAGSPGAVSISGSTALLLAALAMHQGTHGWCAVLGGQDLGWCAAHELGLDLSRVLVVPTAGLEPAAILAAATALLDGVGGLLIGQRDATALRPRHRRLLAARARERRTTILTSAPWEEALTLEAALLNADDAGREEARSEGAGVVVPLRPP
;
A
#
# COMPACT_ATOMS: atom_id res chain seq x y z
N GLY A 1 5.76 6.50 20.37
CA GLY A 1 5.83 5.52 19.26
C GLY A 1 4.43 5.26 18.78
N ALA A 2 4.03 5.88 17.66
CA ALA A 2 2.75 5.58 17.04
C ALA A 2 2.85 4.18 16.43
N GLY A 3 1.92 3.28 16.75
CA GLY A 3 1.89 1.96 16.13
C GLY A 3 1.79 2.10 14.62
N SER A 4 2.49 1.23 13.87
CA SER A 4 2.41 1.20 12.40
C SER A 4 0.95 1.14 11.95
N PRO A 5 0.53 1.92 10.94
CA PRO A 5 -0.84 1.84 10.42
C PRO A 5 -1.10 0.42 9.89
N GLY A 6 -2.18 -0.20 10.36
CA GLY A 6 -2.57 -1.56 9.93
C GLY A 6 -3.00 -1.63 8.47
N ALA A 7 -3.38 -0.49 7.90
CA ALA A 7 -3.73 -0.34 6.50
C ALA A 7 -3.20 0.99 5.96
N VAL A 8 -2.84 1.00 4.68
CA VAL A 8 -2.41 2.17 3.91
C VAL A 8 -3.19 2.16 2.60
N SER A 9 -3.86 3.27 2.31
CA SER A 9 -4.57 3.50 1.05
C SER A 9 -3.72 4.37 0.14
N ILE A 10 -3.34 3.87 -1.04
CA ILE A 10 -2.52 4.59 -2.03
C ILE A 10 -3.31 4.75 -3.32
N SER A 11 -3.72 5.96 -3.64
CA SER A 11 -4.43 6.30 -4.88
C SER A 11 -3.53 7.04 -5.88
N GLY A 12 -3.97 7.09 -7.15
CA GLY A 12 -3.30 7.86 -8.20
C GLY A 12 -2.05 7.22 -8.81
N SER A 13 -1.49 6.15 -8.23
CA SER A 13 -0.36 5.42 -8.81
C SER A 13 -0.30 3.95 -8.38
N THR A 14 -0.56 3.03 -9.32
CA THR A 14 -0.33 1.59 -9.11
C THR A 14 1.16 1.27 -8.92
N ALA A 15 2.06 2.02 -9.57
CA ALA A 15 3.50 1.85 -9.37
C ALA A 15 3.91 2.17 -7.92
N LEU A 16 3.37 3.24 -7.32
CA LEU A 16 3.63 3.55 -5.92
C LEU A 16 3.07 2.48 -4.98
N LEU A 17 1.88 1.95 -5.27
CA LEU A 17 1.28 0.85 -4.51
C LEU A 17 2.15 -0.43 -4.56
N LEU A 18 2.67 -0.78 -5.74
CA LEU A 18 3.55 -1.94 -5.94
C LEU A 18 4.93 -1.74 -5.29
N ALA A 19 5.51 -0.54 -5.41
CA ALA A 19 6.76 -0.20 -4.74
C ALA A 19 6.62 -0.29 -3.21
N ALA A 20 5.51 0.20 -2.65
CA ALA A 20 5.22 0.05 -1.23
C ALA A 20 5.12 -1.44 -0.84
N LEU A 21 4.48 -2.28 -1.65
CA LEU A 21 4.43 -3.72 -1.40
C LEU A 21 5.84 -4.34 -1.40
N ALA A 22 6.69 -3.98 -2.37
CA ALA A 22 8.07 -4.43 -2.44
C ALA A 22 8.89 -4.02 -1.19
N MET A 23 8.70 -2.80 -0.70
CA MET A 23 9.31 -2.34 0.55
C MET A 23 8.89 -3.19 1.75
N HIS A 24 7.62 -3.59 1.82
CA HIS A 24 7.12 -4.47 2.88
C HIS A 24 7.58 -5.94 2.73
N GLN A 25 7.88 -6.39 1.52
CA GLN A 25 8.46 -7.72 1.27
C GLN A 25 9.88 -7.81 1.85
N GLY A 26 10.68 -6.77 1.65
CA GLY A 26 12.09 -6.75 2.05
C GLY A 26 12.90 -7.89 1.42
N THR A 27 14.06 -8.20 2.01
CA THR A 27 15.03 -9.14 1.42
C THR A 27 14.63 -10.61 1.56
N HIS A 28 13.90 -10.96 2.62
CA HIS A 28 13.58 -12.36 2.95
C HIS A 28 12.09 -12.59 3.25
N GLY A 29 11.27 -11.55 3.23
CA GLY A 29 9.84 -11.66 3.52
C GLY A 29 9.04 -12.16 2.33
N TRP A 30 7.82 -12.59 2.65
CA TRP A 30 6.77 -12.89 1.70
C TRP A 30 5.79 -11.74 1.64
N CYS A 31 5.21 -11.52 0.46
CA CYS A 31 4.05 -10.66 0.28
C CYS A 31 2.89 -11.47 -0.29
N ALA A 32 1.68 -10.95 -0.11
CA ALA A 32 0.50 -11.52 -0.73
C ALA A 32 -0.30 -10.50 -1.51
N VAL A 33 -1.01 -10.99 -2.51
CA VAL A 33 -1.93 -10.24 -3.35
C VAL A 33 -3.26 -10.99 -3.37
N LEU A 34 -4.33 -10.34 -2.92
CA LEU A 34 -5.70 -10.76 -3.16
C LEU A 34 -6.21 -10.07 -4.42
N GLY A 35 -6.60 -10.90 -5.39
CA GLY A 35 -6.88 -10.47 -6.76
C GLY A 35 -5.59 -10.44 -7.59
N GLY A 36 -5.39 -9.37 -8.34
CA GLY A 36 -4.17 -9.14 -9.12
C GLY A 36 -4.29 -9.44 -10.62
N GLN A 37 -5.49 -9.71 -11.12
CA GLN A 37 -5.73 -9.90 -12.56
C GLN A 37 -5.40 -8.66 -13.41
N ASP A 38 -5.46 -7.47 -12.81
CA ASP A 38 -5.20 -6.19 -13.46
C ASP A 38 -3.83 -5.59 -13.08
N LEU A 39 -2.98 -6.35 -12.36
CA LEU A 39 -1.66 -5.89 -11.94
C LEU A 39 -0.61 -6.14 -13.02
N GLY A 40 0.21 -5.13 -13.29
CA GLY A 40 1.41 -5.28 -14.12
C GLY A 40 2.50 -6.02 -13.36
N TRP A 41 2.51 -7.37 -13.41
CA TRP A 41 3.51 -8.20 -12.73
C TRP A 41 4.94 -7.92 -13.16
N CYS A 42 5.17 -7.63 -14.44
CA CYS A 42 6.49 -7.21 -14.93
C CYS A 42 6.93 -5.89 -14.28
N ALA A 43 6.05 -4.89 -14.23
CA ALA A 43 6.33 -3.63 -13.55
C ALA A 43 6.54 -3.83 -12.05
N ALA A 44 5.79 -4.73 -11.41
CA ALA A 44 6.01 -5.07 -10.00
C ALA A 44 7.42 -5.63 -9.76
N HIS A 45 7.91 -6.49 -10.66
CA HIS A 45 9.27 -7.01 -10.59
C HIS A 45 10.32 -5.91 -10.78
N GLU A 46 10.14 -5.03 -11.75
CA GLU A 46 11.03 -3.87 -11.99
C GLU A 46 11.08 -2.92 -10.78
N LEU A 47 9.97 -2.79 -10.04
CA LEU A 47 9.88 -2.01 -8.82
C LEU A 47 10.48 -2.72 -7.58
N GLY A 48 11.08 -3.89 -7.76
CA GLY A 48 11.80 -4.63 -6.72
C GLY A 48 10.97 -5.68 -5.98
N LEU A 49 9.76 -6.00 -6.44
CA LEU A 49 9.00 -7.12 -5.89
C LEU A 49 9.59 -8.44 -6.39
N ASP A 50 10.05 -9.27 -5.47
CA ASP A 50 10.53 -10.62 -5.79
C ASP A 50 9.32 -11.55 -5.97
N LEU A 51 8.95 -11.79 -7.23
CA LEU A 51 7.79 -12.59 -7.59
C LEU A 51 7.89 -14.05 -7.13
N SER A 52 9.09 -14.57 -6.84
CA SER A 52 9.25 -15.92 -6.27
C SER A 52 8.73 -16.02 -4.83
N ARG A 53 8.57 -14.88 -4.15
CA ARG A 53 8.05 -14.76 -2.78
C ARG A 53 6.74 -13.96 -2.70
N VAL A 54 5.92 -14.05 -3.74
CA VAL A 54 4.57 -13.46 -3.77
C VAL A 54 3.51 -14.56 -3.82
N LEU A 55 2.63 -14.56 -2.83
CA LEU A 55 1.41 -15.38 -2.84
C LEU A 55 0.31 -14.64 -3.57
N VAL A 56 -0.28 -15.24 -4.60
CA VAL A 56 -1.40 -14.65 -5.33
C VAL A 56 -2.64 -15.51 -5.10
N VAL A 57 -3.69 -14.88 -4.60
CA VAL A 57 -5.00 -15.52 -4.41
C VAL A 57 -5.99 -14.88 -5.36
N PRO A 58 -6.37 -15.56 -6.45
CA PRO A 58 -7.40 -15.06 -7.36
C PRO A 58 -8.75 -14.91 -6.64
N THR A 59 -9.42 -13.79 -6.85
CA THR A 59 -10.69 -13.45 -6.18
C THR A 59 -11.89 -13.47 -7.12
N ALA A 60 -11.69 -13.81 -8.40
CA ALA A 60 -12.75 -13.86 -9.40
C ALA A 60 -13.85 -14.86 -8.97
N GLY A 61 -15.06 -14.34 -8.73
CA GLY A 61 -16.21 -15.15 -8.32
C GLY A 61 -16.24 -15.51 -6.83
N LEU A 62 -15.30 -15.03 -6.01
CA LEU A 62 -15.34 -15.26 -4.56
C LEU A 62 -16.37 -14.35 -3.89
N GLU A 63 -17.13 -14.94 -2.96
CA GLU A 63 -18.00 -14.20 -2.06
C GLU A 63 -17.19 -13.37 -1.06
N PRO A 64 -17.72 -12.24 -0.55
CA PRO A 64 -17.01 -11.38 0.40
C PRO A 64 -16.53 -12.10 1.68
N ALA A 65 -17.22 -13.15 2.11
CA ALA A 65 -16.80 -13.97 3.25
C ALA A 65 -15.52 -14.79 2.95
N ALA A 66 -15.38 -15.30 1.72
CA ALA A 66 -14.18 -16.01 1.30
C ALA A 66 -12.99 -15.05 1.15
N ILE A 67 -13.22 -13.84 0.63
CA ILE A 67 -12.20 -12.77 0.57
C ILE A 67 -11.70 -12.44 1.98
N LEU A 68 -12.61 -12.27 2.95
CA LEU A 68 -12.23 -12.02 4.35
C LEU A 68 -11.40 -13.17 4.95
N ALA A 69 -11.81 -14.41 4.73
CA ALA A 69 -11.10 -15.57 5.24
C ALA A 69 -9.68 -15.68 4.65
N ALA A 70 -9.55 -15.51 3.34
CA ALA A 70 -8.26 -15.50 2.65
C ALA A 70 -7.36 -14.37 3.16
N ALA A 71 -7.89 -13.14 3.28
CA ALA A 71 -7.14 -12.00 3.81
C ALA A 71 -6.62 -12.27 5.22
N THR A 72 -7.49 -12.80 6.10
CA THR A 72 -7.12 -13.12 7.48
C THR A 72 -6.01 -14.17 7.54
N ALA A 73 -6.10 -15.22 6.73
CA ALA A 73 -5.09 -16.28 6.68
C ALA A 73 -3.75 -15.77 6.15
N LEU A 74 -3.76 -14.91 5.12
CA LEU A 74 -2.54 -14.34 4.54
C LEU A 74 -1.82 -13.41 5.53
N LEU A 75 -2.56 -12.58 6.28
CA LEU A 75 -2.00 -11.66 7.27
C LEU A 75 -1.18 -12.35 8.36
N ASP A 76 -1.39 -13.64 8.62
CA ASP A 76 -0.63 -14.38 9.63
C ASP A 76 0.80 -14.76 9.15
N GLY A 77 1.11 -14.65 7.85
CA GLY A 77 2.36 -15.16 7.27
C GLY A 77 3.15 -14.21 6.35
N VAL A 78 2.66 -12.99 6.08
CA VAL A 78 3.28 -12.06 5.12
C VAL A 78 3.69 -10.72 5.73
N GLY A 79 4.70 -10.07 5.16
CA GLY A 79 5.15 -8.72 5.53
C GLY A 79 4.25 -7.61 4.98
N GLY A 80 3.56 -7.87 3.86
CA GLY A 80 2.57 -6.97 3.27
C GLY A 80 1.50 -7.73 2.48
N LEU A 81 0.25 -7.25 2.57
CA LEU A 81 -0.90 -7.79 1.85
C LEU A 81 -1.51 -6.70 0.97
N LEU A 82 -1.42 -6.85 -0.35
CA LEU A 82 -2.15 -6.01 -1.30
C LEU A 82 -3.55 -6.60 -1.52
N ILE A 83 -4.59 -5.79 -1.29
CA ILE A 83 -5.97 -6.13 -1.62
C ILE A 83 -6.43 -5.26 -2.79
N GLY A 84 -6.78 -5.88 -3.91
CA GLY A 84 -7.25 -5.17 -5.10
C GLY A 84 -8.48 -4.29 -4.80
N GLN A 85 -8.62 -3.18 -5.52
CA GLN A 85 -9.69 -2.17 -5.34
C GLN A 85 -11.08 -2.80 -5.17
N ARG A 86 -11.42 -3.71 -6.09
CA ARG A 86 -12.71 -4.40 -6.14
C ARG A 86 -12.94 -5.21 -4.87
N ASP A 87 -11.93 -5.96 -4.44
CA ASP A 87 -12.01 -6.85 -3.29
C ASP A 87 -12.07 -6.07 -1.97
N ALA A 88 -11.28 -5.00 -1.86
CA ALA A 88 -11.33 -4.09 -0.72
C ALA A 88 -12.69 -3.40 -0.60
N THR A 89 -13.29 -3.02 -1.72
CA THR A 89 -14.62 -2.39 -1.78
C THR A 89 -15.75 -3.37 -1.46
N ALA A 90 -15.60 -4.65 -1.84
CA ALA A 90 -16.55 -5.72 -1.53
C ALA A 90 -16.61 -6.03 -0.02
N LEU A 91 -15.56 -5.71 0.74
CA LEU A 91 -15.53 -5.88 2.19
C LEU A 91 -16.36 -4.80 2.90
N ARG A 92 -17.22 -5.24 3.82
CA ARG A 92 -17.96 -4.34 4.71
C ARG A 92 -17.00 -3.57 5.63
N PRO A 93 -17.33 -2.34 6.07
CA PRO A 93 -16.48 -1.54 6.97
C PRO A 93 -16.02 -2.29 8.23
N ARG A 94 -16.91 -3.10 8.83
CA ARG A 94 -16.56 -3.93 9.99
C ARG A 94 -15.45 -4.96 9.71
N HIS A 95 -15.41 -5.51 8.49
CA HIS A 95 -14.39 -6.48 8.08
C HIS A 95 -13.06 -5.77 7.80
N ARG A 96 -13.11 -4.57 7.19
CA ARG A 96 -11.93 -3.72 6.97
C ARG A 96 -11.27 -3.31 8.29
N ARG A 97 -12.06 -2.91 9.29
CA ARG A 97 -11.55 -2.60 10.64
C ARG A 97 -10.93 -3.82 11.33
N LEU A 98 -11.57 -4.99 11.23
CA LEU A 98 -11.03 -6.25 11.78
C LEU A 98 -9.69 -6.60 11.13
N LEU A 99 -9.60 -6.52 9.81
CA LEU A 99 -8.36 -6.79 9.08
C LEU A 99 -7.26 -5.78 9.42
N ALA A 100 -7.58 -4.49 9.53
CA ALA A 100 -6.60 -3.48 9.96
C ALA A 100 -6.11 -3.70 11.39
N ALA A 101 -6.99 -4.08 12.33
CA ALA A 101 -6.58 -4.48 13.68
C ALA A 101 -5.65 -5.69 13.65
N ARG A 102 -6.03 -6.73 12.87
CA ARG A 102 -5.24 -7.95 12.72
C ARG A 102 -3.87 -7.70 12.11
N ALA A 103 -3.79 -6.83 11.09
CA ALA A 103 -2.54 -6.41 10.47
C ALA A 103 -1.61 -5.77 11.50
N ARG A 104 -2.11 -4.87 12.37
CA ARG A 104 -1.34 -4.30 13.48
C ARG A 104 -0.85 -5.36 14.46
N GLU A 105 -1.71 -6.30 14.86
CA GLU A 105 -1.34 -7.41 15.76
C GLU A 105 -0.21 -8.27 15.19
N ARG A 106 -0.26 -8.53 13.87
CA ARG A 106 0.73 -9.35 13.16
C ARG A 106 1.95 -8.58 12.67
N ARG A 107 1.97 -7.25 12.85
CA ARG A 107 3.00 -6.34 12.32
C ARG A 107 3.12 -6.42 10.79
N THR A 108 2.00 -6.66 10.13
CA THR A 108 1.82 -6.65 8.68
C THR A 108 1.10 -5.37 8.28
N THR A 109 1.22 -4.97 7.01
CA THR A 109 0.47 -3.83 6.47
C THR A 109 -0.42 -4.25 5.32
N ILE A 110 -1.69 -3.82 5.36
CA ILE A 110 -2.61 -3.93 4.23
C ILE A 110 -2.38 -2.73 3.30
N LEU A 111 -2.23 -3.01 2.01
CA LEU A 111 -2.06 -2.03 0.95
C LEU A 111 -3.25 -2.14 -0.01
N THR A 112 -3.83 -1.01 -0.40
CA THR A 112 -4.92 -0.99 -1.36
C THR A 112 -5.05 0.39 -1.99
N SER A 113 -5.70 0.50 -3.14
CA SER A 113 -6.09 1.79 -3.72
C SER A 113 -7.47 2.26 -3.26
N ALA A 114 -8.15 1.46 -2.43
CA ALA A 114 -9.52 1.71 -2.03
C ALA A 114 -9.55 2.51 -0.73
N PRO A 115 -10.53 3.41 -0.55
CA PRO A 115 -10.75 4.03 0.74
C PRO A 115 -10.88 2.97 1.84
N TRP A 116 -10.06 3.10 2.88
CA TRP A 116 -10.02 2.16 3.99
C TRP A 116 -10.08 2.91 5.31
N GLU A 117 -11.01 2.53 6.19
CA GLU A 117 -11.21 3.23 7.46
C GLU A 117 -9.94 3.17 8.33
N GLU A 118 -9.51 4.31 8.85
CA GLU A 118 -8.33 4.43 9.72
C GLU A 118 -6.98 4.11 9.03
N ALA A 119 -6.97 4.04 7.70
CA ALA A 119 -5.74 3.88 6.94
C ALA A 119 -4.98 5.20 6.80
N LEU A 120 -3.66 5.11 6.79
CA LEU A 120 -2.83 6.20 6.27
C LEU A 120 -3.14 6.34 4.77
N THR A 121 -3.58 7.52 4.34
CA THR A 121 -3.93 7.76 2.93
C THR A 121 -2.81 8.54 2.25
N LEU A 122 -2.37 8.03 1.10
CA LEU A 122 -1.40 8.66 0.22
C LEU A 122 -2.03 8.80 -1.16
N GLU A 123 -1.86 9.96 -1.78
CA GLU A 123 -2.34 10.23 -3.13
C GLU A 123 -1.16 10.67 -3.98
N ALA A 124 -0.96 9.98 -5.10
CA ALA A 124 0.02 10.37 -6.10
C ALA A 124 -0.68 11.22 -7.16
N ALA A 125 -0.16 12.43 -7.38
CA ALA A 125 -0.57 13.29 -8.48
C ALA A 125 0.63 13.58 -9.37
N LEU A 126 0.38 13.78 -10.68
CA LEU A 126 1.41 14.29 -11.57
C LEU A 126 1.66 15.75 -11.23
N LEU A 127 2.93 16.11 -11.09
CA LEU A 127 3.34 17.51 -10.98
C LEU A 127 3.41 18.07 -12.41
N ASN A 128 2.51 19.02 -12.74
CA ASN A 128 2.64 19.75 -13.99
C ASN A 128 3.71 20.82 -13.82
N ALA A 129 4.56 20.99 -14.83
CA ALA A 129 5.62 22.00 -14.81
C ALA A 129 5.07 23.43 -14.59
N ASP A 130 3.83 23.70 -15.00
CA ASP A 130 3.17 25.00 -14.82
C ASP A 130 2.76 25.29 -13.36
N ASP A 131 2.60 24.26 -12.53
CA ASP A 131 2.24 24.40 -11.11
C ASP A 131 3.48 24.71 -10.25
N ALA A 132 4.67 24.24 -10.66
CA ALA A 132 5.95 24.49 -9.98
C ALA A 132 6.36 25.97 -9.99
N GLY A 133 5.99 26.72 -11.05
CA GLY A 133 6.29 28.14 -11.18
C GLY A 133 5.45 29.07 -10.29
N ARG A 134 4.36 28.60 -9.68
CA ARG A 134 3.53 29.40 -8.77
C ARG A 134 3.95 29.32 -7.31
N GLU A 135 4.60 28.24 -6.90
CA GLU A 135 5.08 28.07 -5.53
C GLU A 135 6.40 28.82 -5.28
N GLU A 136 7.27 28.90 -6.28
CA GLU A 136 8.54 29.62 -6.18
C GLU A 136 8.36 31.14 -6.02
N ALA A 137 7.29 31.71 -6.60
CA ALA A 137 6.92 33.12 -6.42
C ALA A 137 6.37 33.47 -5.03
N ARG A 138 6.08 32.48 -4.17
CA ARG A 138 5.67 32.68 -2.77
C ARG A 138 6.79 32.41 -1.76
N SER A 139 7.95 31.96 -2.22
CA SER A 139 9.10 31.61 -1.37
C SER A 139 10.27 32.61 -1.48
N GLU A 140 10.09 33.79 -2.07
CA GLU A 140 10.93 34.95 -1.78
C GLU A 140 10.52 35.59 -0.43
N GLY A 141 10.72 34.83 0.65
CA GLY A 141 10.25 35.22 1.98
C GLY A 141 10.66 34.23 3.06
N ALA A 142 11.97 34.07 3.24
CA ALA A 142 12.64 33.41 4.36
C ALA A 142 12.54 31.88 4.44
N GLY A 143 13.68 31.23 4.14
CA GLY A 143 13.93 29.83 4.46
C GLY A 143 15.29 29.35 3.98
N VAL A 144 16.38 29.99 4.44
CA VAL A 144 17.74 29.46 4.19
C VAL A 144 17.87 28.13 4.94
N VAL A 145 17.95 27.03 4.21
CA VAL A 145 18.36 25.72 4.74
C VAL A 145 19.89 25.67 4.72
N VAL A 146 20.51 25.76 5.90
CA VAL A 146 21.95 25.52 6.08
C VAL A 146 22.17 24.01 6.24
N PRO A 147 23.07 23.37 5.48
CA PRO A 147 23.36 21.95 5.66
C PRO A 147 24.12 21.72 6.96
N LEU A 148 23.59 20.83 7.81
CA LEU A 148 24.29 20.34 9.00
C LEU A 148 25.47 19.46 8.57
N ARG A 149 26.68 19.85 8.99
CA ARG A 149 27.88 19.01 8.87
C ARG A 149 28.04 18.17 10.14
N PRO A 150 28.28 16.85 10.03
CA PRO A 150 28.57 15.99 11.18
C PRO A 150 29.96 16.30 11.78
N PRO A 151 30.23 15.86 13.04
CA PRO A 151 31.20 16.48 13.95
C PRO A 151 32.66 16.38 13.50
#